data_AF-A0A520BQH7-F1
#
_entry.id   AF-A0A520BQH7-F1
#
_cell.length_a   1.000
_cell.length_b   1.000
_cell.length_c   1.000
_cell.angle_alpha   90.00
_cell.angle_beta   90.00
_cell.angle_gamma   90.00
#
_symmetry.space_group_name_H-M   'P 1'
#
loop_
_entity.id
_entity.type
_entity.pdbx_description
1 polymer ?
#
loop_
_entity_poly.entity_id
_entity_poly.type
_entity_poly.pdbx_seq_one_letter_code
_entity_poly.pdbx_strand_id
1 'polypeptide(L)' 'METVIAALRVVLKTEVNADTSVHNTPQWDSLRHIEVIFAVEDATGVQFDEAELGELNSVERIVAAVQAKHAP' A
#
# COMPACT_ATOMS: atom_id res chain seq x y z
N MET A 1 -2.17 10.42 0.12
CA MET A 1 -1.40 10.01 1.31
C MET A 1 -2.30 9.49 2.42
N GLU A 2 -3.24 10.29 2.94
CA GLU A 2 -4.10 9.88 4.07
C GLU A 2 -4.92 8.61 3.77
N THR A 3 -5.54 8.53 2.58
CA THR A 3 -6.31 7.36 2.14
C THR A 3 -5.50 6.07 2.11
N VAL A 4 -4.26 6.13 1.62
CA VAL A 4 -3.35 4.97 1.56
C VAL A 4 -3.03 4.49 2.97
N ILE A 5 -2.62 5.40 3.85
CA ILE A 5 -2.31 5.06 5.25
C ILE A 5 -3.54 4.46 5.94
N ALA A 6 -4.73 5.01 5.72
CA ALA A 6 -5.97 4.47 6.27
C ALA A 6 -6.24 3.04 5.78
N ALA A 7 -6.11 2.77 4.47
CA ALA A 7 -6.29 1.43 3.90
C ALA A 7 -5.32 0.42 4.54
N LEU A 8 -4.04 0.79 4.66
CA LEU A 8 -3.03 -0.06 5.28
C LEU A 8 -3.31 -0.32 6.76
N ARG A 9 -3.76 0.68 7.53
CA ARG A 9 -4.13 0.49 8.95
C ARG A 9 -5.25 -0.53 9.12
N VAL A 10 -6.25 -0.48 8.25
CA VAL A 10 -7.40 -1.42 8.28
C VAL A 10 -6.93 -2.85 8.02
N VAL A 11 -6.08 -3.04 7.00
CA VAL A 11 -5.60 -4.37 6.60
C VAL A 11 -4.57 -4.94 7.58
N LEU A 12 -3.57 -4.15 7.96
CA LEU A 12 -2.46 -4.57 8.82
C LEU A 12 -2.83 -4.58 10.31
N LYS A 13 -3.95 -3.94 10.68
CA LYS A 13 -4.46 -3.83 12.06
C LYS A 13 -3.41 -3.35 13.06
N THR A 14 -2.55 -2.44 12.60
CA THR A 14 -1.43 -1.88 13.35
C THR A 14 -1.31 -0.39 13.07
N GLU A 15 -0.46 0.29 13.83
CA GLU A 15 -0.11 1.67 13.55
C GLU A 15 0.74 1.73 12.27
N VAL A 16 0.31 2.58 11.34
CA VAL A 16 0.98 2.79 10.05
C VAL A 16 1.34 4.26 9.93
N ASN A 17 2.58 4.51 9.55
CA ASN A 17 3.16 5.83 9.26
C ASN A 17 3.88 5.80 7.90
N ALA A 18 4.50 6.89 7.51
CA ALA A 18 5.16 7.01 6.20
C ALA A 18 6.35 6.03 6.04
N ASP A 19 7.02 5.68 7.14
CA ASP A 19 8.17 4.77 7.16
C ASP A 19 7.76 3.29 7.24
N THR A 20 6.46 2.98 7.38
CA THR A 20 5.98 1.60 7.46
C THR A 20 6.31 0.84 6.17
N SER A 21 6.86 -0.36 6.32
CA SER A 21 7.26 -1.25 5.23
C SER A 21 7.14 -2.71 5.64
N VAL A 22 7.21 -3.61 4.66
CA VAL A 22 7.27 -5.06 4.91
C VAL A 22 8.44 -5.47 5.82
N HIS A 23 9.51 -4.67 5.89
CA HIS A 23 10.70 -4.98 6.69
C HIS A 23 10.54 -4.63 8.17
N ASN A 24 9.80 -3.57 8.49
CA ASN A 24 9.60 -3.13 9.88
C ASN A 24 8.22 -3.50 10.45
N THR A 25 7.36 -4.12 9.64
CA THR A 25 5.99 -4.48 10.02
C THR A 25 5.78 -5.98 9.86
N PRO A 26 5.97 -6.78 10.93
CA PRO A 26 5.83 -8.24 10.87
C PRO A 26 4.43 -8.73 10.45
N GLN A 27 3.40 -7.90 10.66
CA GLN A 27 2.02 -8.17 10.24
C GLN A 27 1.85 -8.06 8.72
N TRP A 28 2.81 -7.48 8.01
CA TRP A 28 2.78 -7.33 6.57
C TRP A 28 3.46 -8.53 5.89
N ASP A 29 2.77 -9.67 5.94
CA ASP A 29 3.16 -10.89 5.22
C ASP A 29 2.71 -10.89 3.75
N SER A 30 3.00 -11.95 2.99
CA SER A 30 2.62 -12.06 1.58
C SER A 30 1.11 -11.97 1.33
N LEU A 31 0.27 -12.52 2.22
CA LEU A 31 -1.19 -12.46 2.07
C LEU A 31 -1.69 -11.04 2.35
N ARG A 32 -1.22 -10.46 3.45
CA ARG A 32 -1.53 -9.08 3.86
C ARG A 32 -1.06 -8.07 2.83
N HIS A 33 0.05 -8.36 2.15
CA HIS A 33 0.53 -7.52 1.05
C HIS A 33 -0.48 -7.44 -0.08
N ILE A 34 -1.02 -8.58 -0.54
CA ILE A 34 -2.07 -8.60 -1.56
C ILE A 34 -3.34 -7.88 -1.08
N GLU A 35 -3.78 -8.12 0.17
CA GLU A 35 -4.92 -7.42 0.76
C GLU A 35 -4.72 -5.89 0.83
N VAL A 36 -3.49 -5.45 1.16
CA VAL A 36 -3.12 -4.03 1.19
C VAL A 36 -3.25 -3.43 -0.20
N ILE A 37 -2.72 -4.08 -1.24
CA ILE A 37 -2.80 -3.56 -2.61
C ILE A 37 -4.26 -3.43 -3.04
N PHE A 38 -5.07 -4.46 -2.86
CA PHE A 38 -6.50 -4.40 -3.21
C PHE A 38 -7.25 -3.30 -2.45
N ALA A 39 -6.98 -3.12 -1.15
CA ALA A 39 -7.60 -2.05 -0.37
C ALA A 39 -7.17 -0.66 -0.86
N VAL A 40 -5.93 -0.50 -1.30
CA VAL A 40 -5.44 0.76 -1.88
C VAL A 40 -6.07 1.02 -3.24
N GLU A 41 -6.15 0.01 -4.11
CA GLU A 41 -6.83 0.11 -5.41
C GLU A 41 -8.29 0.53 -5.24
N ASP A 42 -9.04 -0.14 -4.36
CA ASP A 42 -10.44 0.19 -4.06
C ASP A 42 -10.59 1.63 -3.54
N ALA A 43 -9.71 2.04 -2.62
CA ALA A 43 -9.81 3.36 -1.99
C ALA A 43 -9.33 4.52 -2.88
N THR A 44 -8.50 4.26 -3.89
CA THR A 44 -7.88 5.29 -4.74
C THR A 44 -8.34 5.25 -6.20
N GLY A 45 -9.00 4.16 -6.61
CA GLY A 45 -9.45 3.92 -7.98
C GLY A 45 -8.34 3.63 -8.98
N VAL A 46 -7.12 3.31 -8.52
CA VAL A 46 -6.01 2.91 -9.39
C VAL A 46 -5.96 1.39 -9.54
N GLN A 47 -5.22 0.90 -10.53
CA GLN A 47 -4.87 -0.51 -10.66
C GLN A 47 -3.36 -0.69 -10.82
N PHE A 48 -2.85 -1.74 -10.19
CA PHE A 48 -1.45 -2.14 -10.21
C PHE A 48 -1.29 -3.50 -10.88
N ASP A 49 -0.26 -3.63 -11.70
CA ASP A 49 0.08 -4.89 -12.34
C ASP A 49 0.97 -5.77 -11.43
N GLU A 50 1.08 -7.07 -11.74
CA GLU A 50 1.88 -8.05 -10.97
C GLU A 50 3.34 -7.60 -10.76
N ALA A 51 3.91 -6.90 -11.75
CA ALA A 51 5.26 -6.35 -11.65
C ALA A 51 5.34 -5.21 -10.62
N GLU A 52 4.28 -4.41 -10.48
CA GLU A 52 4.22 -3.32 -9.51
C GLU A 52 4.01 -3.87 -8.10
N LEU A 53 3.14 -4.88 -7.92
CA LEU A 53 2.89 -5.50 -6.62
C LEU A 53 4.19 -5.83 -5.86
N GLY A 54 5.15 -6.51 -6.49
CA GLY A 54 6.43 -6.84 -5.85
C GLY A 54 7.25 -5.63 -5.38
N GLU A 55 7.05 -4.48 -6.02
CA GLU A 55 7.72 -3.22 -5.70
C GLU A 55 6.95 -2.41 -4.63
N LEU A 56 5.66 -2.66 -4.41
CA LEU A 56 4.81 -1.90 -3.48
C LEU A 56 4.97 -2.34 -2.01
N ASN A 57 6.22 -2.36 -1.54
CA ASN A 57 6.61 -2.93 -0.25
C ASN A 57 6.77 -1.91 0.91
N SER A 58 6.42 -0.65 0.67
CA SER A 58 6.39 0.40 1.71
C SER A 58 5.32 1.44 1.44
N VAL A 59 4.90 2.16 2.47
CA VAL A 59 3.90 3.22 2.36
C VAL A 59 4.34 4.28 1.37
N GLU A 60 5.59 4.72 1.45
CA GLU A 60 6.15 5.71 0.53
C GLU A 60 6.02 5.27 -0.94
N ARG A 61 6.40 4.02 -1.25
CA ARG A 61 6.31 3.48 -2.62
C ARG A 61 4.88 3.38 -3.11
N ILE A 62 3.95 2.95 -2.25
CA ILE A 62 2.53 2.90 -2.58
C ILE A 62 1.98 4.29 -2.85
N VAL A 63 2.26 5.26 -1.98
CA VAL A 63 1.81 6.65 -2.18
C VAL A 63 2.37 7.22 -3.48
N ALA A 64 3.66 7.02 -3.75
CA ALA A 64 4.31 7.49 -4.98
C ALA A 64 3.69 6.83 -6.23
N ALA A 65 3.41 5.52 -6.20
CA ALA A 65 2.80 4.81 -7.31
C ALA A 65 1.36 5.29 -7.58
N VAL A 66 0.55 5.49 -6.54
CA VAL A 66 -0.79 6.10 -6.66
C VAL A 66 -0.69 7.49 -7.29
N GLN A 67 0.21 8.34 -6.79
CA GLN A 67 0.41 9.69 -7.33
C GLN A 67 0.85 9.68 -8.80
N ALA A 68 1.72 8.76 -9.19
CA ALA A 68 2.16 8.61 -10.57
C ALA A 68 1.00 8.19 -11.50
N LYS A 69 0.06 7.36 -11.03
CA LYS A 69 -1.12 6.94 -11.79
C LYS A 69 -2.17 8.05 -11.93
N HIS A 70 -2.23 8.99 -10.99
CA HIS A 70 -3.12 10.16 -11.04
C HIS A 70 -2.49 11.40 -11.70
N ALA A 71 -1.20 11.35 -12.06
CA ALA A 71 -0.56 12.44 -12.77
C ALA A 71 -1.15 12.57 -14.20
N PRO A 72 -1.43 13.80 -14.67
CA PRO A 72 -2.02 14.05 -15.99
C PRO A 72 -1.07 13.80 -17.17
#